data_AF-A0A661DNN7-F1
#
_entry.id   AF-A0A661DNN7-F1
#
_cell.length_a   1.000
_cell.length_b   1.000
_cell.length_c   1.000
_cell.angle_alpha   90.00
_cell.angle_beta   90.00
_cell.angle_gamma   90.00
#
_symmetry.space_group_name_H-M   'P 1'
#
loop_
_entity.id
_entity.type
_entity.pdbx_description
1 polymer ?
#
loop_
_entity_poly.entity_id
_entity_poly.type
_entity_poly.pdbx_seq_one_letter_code
_entity_poly.pdbx_strand_id
1 'polypeptide(L)' 'MSQQNIVVIVGEASGDAHAARMIAELKQVSPQVNVKGIGGDKMRTAGADIVVDFSELAVMGLVEVLKRYRQIKK' A
#
# COMPACT_ATOMS: atom_id res chain seq x y z
N MET A 1 -14.33 -4.59 -23.74
CA MET A 1 -14.55 -4.28 -22.31
C MET A 1 -13.30 -3.59 -21.81
N SER A 2 -13.42 -2.43 -21.16
CA SER A 2 -12.27 -1.70 -20.61
C SER A 2 -11.81 -2.37 -19.31
N GLN A 3 -10.52 -2.65 -19.18
CA GLN A 3 -9.96 -3.11 -17.91
C GLN A 3 -9.97 -1.95 -16.90
N GLN A 4 -10.56 -2.19 -15.73
CA GLN A 4 -10.57 -1.23 -14.64
C GLN A 4 -9.22 -1.28 -13.93
N ASN A 5 -8.60 -0.11 -13.73
CA ASN A 5 -7.33 0.03 -13.03
C ASN A 5 -7.59 0.75 -11.70
N ILE A 6 -7.13 0.15 -10.60
CA ILE A 6 -7.30 0.68 -9.24
C ILE A 6 -5.92 0.80 -8.60
N VAL A 7 -5.69 1.94 -7.92
CA VAL A 7 -4.51 2.15 -7.10
C VAL A 7 -4.91 2.12 -5.63
N VAL A 8 -4.22 1.31 -4.83
CA VAL A 8 -4.44 1.17 -3.38
C VAL A 8 -3.16 1.56 -2.65
N ILE A 9 -3.28 2.44 -1.66
CA ILE A 9 -2.14 2.96 -0.90
C ILE A 9 -2.39 2.66 0.58
N VAL A 10 -1.45 1.98 1.22
CA VAL A 10 -1.44 1.75 2.67
C VAL A 10 -0.11 2.22 3.26
N GLY A 11 -0.14 2.70 4.50
CA GLY A 11 1.04 3.20 5.21
C GLY A 11 1.56 2.27 6.30
N GLU A 12 0.85 1.18 6.59
CA GLU A 12 1.15 0.29 7.71
C GLU A 12 0.66 -1.14 7.48
N ALA A 13 1.19 -2.08 8.26
CA ALA A 13 0.92 -3.51 8.13
C ALA A 13 -0.55 -3.90 8.39
N SER A 14 -1.25 -3.16 9.25
CA SER A 14 -2.70 -3.29 9.48
C SER A 14 -3.47 -2.95 8.21
N GLY A 15 -3.11 -1.85 7.53
CA GLY A 15 -3.65 -1.43 6.26
C GLY A 15 -3.42 -2.47 5.16
N ASP A 16 -2.19 -3.00 5.04
CA ASP A 16 -1.84 -4.06 4.09
C ASP A 16 -2.74 -5.30 4.26
N ALA A 17 -3.01 -5.71 5.51
CA ALA A 17 -3.90 -6.83 5.78
C ALA A 17 -5.36 -6.59 5.35
N HIS A 18 -5.88 -5.38 5.56
CA HIS A 18 -7.24 -5.02 5.16
C HIS A 18 -7.37 -4.90 3.65
N ALA A 19 -6.42 -4.21 3.02
CA ALA A 19 -6.36 -4.05 1.58
C ALA A 19 -6.24 -5.41 0.87
N ALA A 20 -5.43 -6.33 1.37
CA ALA A 20 -5.29 -7.68 0.81
C ALA A 20 -6.63 -8.43 0.75
N ARG A 21 -7.43 -8.37 1.84
CA ARG A 21 -8.78 -8.98 1.87
C ARG A 21 -9.71 -8.34 0.84
N MET A 22 -9.72 -7.01 0.79
CA MET A 22 -10.51 -6.26 -0.20
C MET A 22 -10.12 -6.65 -1.64
N ILE A 23 -8.82 -6.74 -1.94
CA ILE A 23 -8.31 -7.09 -3.27
C ILE A 23 -8.69 -8.52 -3.65
N ALA A 24 -8.60 -9.47 -2.71
CA ALA A 24 -8.99 -10.85 -2.94
C ALA A 24 -10.47 -10.97 -3.31
N GLU A 25 -11.37 -10.32 -2.58
CA GLU A 25 -12.79 -10.28 -2.88
C GLU A 25 -13.08 -9.55 -4.20
N LEU A 26 -12.40 -8.43 -4.44
CA LEU A 26 -12.55 -7.66 -5.67
C LEU A 26 -12.19 -8.48 -6.91
N LYS A 27 -11.12 -9.28 -6.86
CA LYS A 27 -10.73 -10.16 -7.96
C LYS A 27 -11.69 -11.33 -8.18
N GLN A 28 -12.44 -11.76 -7.17
CA GLN A 28 -13.51 -12.74 -7.36
C GLN A 28 -14.67 -12.14 -8.16
N VAL A 29 -15.05 -10.89 -7.87
CA VAL A 29 -16.14 -10.18 -8.56
C VAL A 29 -15.72 -9.69 -9.95
N SER A 30 -14.47 -9.24 -10.10
CA SER A 30 -13.92 -8.71 -11.35
C SER A 30 -12.49 -9.22 -11.57
N PRO A 31 -12.33 -10.42 -12.17
CA PRO A 31 -11.01 -11.03 -12.37
C PRO A 31 -10.06 -10.22 -13.26
N GLN A 32 -10.61 -9.33 -14.09
CA GLN A 32 -9.86 -8.49 -15.04
C GLN A 32 -9.45 -7.14 -14.45
N VAL A 33 -9.75 -6.88 -13.17
CA VAL A 33 -9.32 -5.65 -12.51
C VAL A 33 -7.82 -5.69 -12.25
N ASN A 34 -7.15 -4.62 -12.67
CA ASN A 34 -5.74 -4.43 -12.40
C ASN A 34 -5.58 -3.60 -11.13
N VAL A 35 -4.90 -4.15 -10.13
CA VAL A 35 -4.65 -3.47 -8.87
C VAL A 35 -3.16 -3.17 -8.78
N LYS A 36 -2.83 -1.89 -8.59
CA LYS A 36 -1.47 -1.41 -8.30
C LYS A 36 -1.45 -0.71 -6.95
N GLY A 37 -0.28 -0.53 -6.35
CA GLY A 37 -0.27 0.17 -5.08
C GLY A 37 1.05 0.32 -4.36
N ILE A 38 0.92 0.93 -3.19
CA ILE A 38 1.92 0.98 -2.14
C ILE A 38 1.37 0.11 -1.02
N GLY A 39 2.12 -0.91 -0.62
CA GLY A 39 1.63 -1.94 0.29
C GLY A 39 2.72 -2.94 0.65
N GLY A 40 2.33 -4.06 1.23
CA GLY A 40 3.26 -5.10 1.68
C GLY A 40 2.96 -6.44 1.02
N ASP A 41 3.53 -7.48 1.61
CA ASP A 41 3.45 -8.85 1.09
C ASP A 41 2.02 -9.39 1.01
N LYS A 42 1.10 -8.94 1.88
CA LYS A 42 -0.28 -9.44 1.85
C LYS A 42 -1.01 -8.94 0.61
N MET A 43 -0.88 -7.65 0.28
CA MET A 43 -1.44 -7.12 -0.96
C MET A 43 -0.80 -7.75 -2.20
N ARG A 44 0.53 -8.00 -2.20
CA ARG A 44 1.20 -8.76 -3.27
C ARG A 44 0.59 -10.14 -3.46
N THR A 45 0.41 -10.87 -2.35
CA THR A 45 -0.18 -12.22 -2.35
C THR A 45 -1.64 -12.22 -2.82
N ALA A 46 -2.39 -11.15 -2.52
CA ALA A 46 -3.75 -10.96 -3.03
C ALA A 46 -3.80 -10.60 -4.53
N GLY A 47 -2.65 -10.44 -5.19
CA GLY A 47 -2.52 -10.19 -6.63
C GLY A 47 -2.55 -8.72 -7.02
N ALA A 48 -2.17 -7.83 -6.10
CA ALA A 48 -1.81 -6.45 -6.44
C ALA A 48 -0.34 -6.35 -6.86
N ASP A 49 -0.09 -5.52 -7.86
CA ASP A 49 1.25 -5.11 -8.27
C ASP A 49 1.73 -3.95 -7.38
N ILE A 50 2.54 -4.29 -6.37
CA ILE A 50 3.07 -3.31 -5.42
C ILE A 50 4.35 -2.69 -5.96
N VAL A 51 4.28 -1.38 -6.18
CA VAL A 51 5.34 -0.55 -6.77
C VAL A 51 6.35 -0.11 -5.70
N VAL A 52 5.89 0.14 -4.48
CA VAL A 52 6.73 0.58 -3.34
C VAL A 52 6.25 -0.12 -2.08
N ASP A 53 7.18 -0.62 -1.26
CA ASP A 53 6.85 -1.17 0.05
C ASP A 53 6.55 -0.04 1.05
N PHE A 54 5.48 -0.15 1.84
CA PHE A 54 5.14 0.88 2.82
C PHE A 54 6.24 1.07 3.88
N SER A 55 7.03 0.03 4.16
CA SER A 55 8.15 0.11 5.11
C SER A 55 9.26 1.05 4.62
N GLU A 56 9.48 1.15 3.31
CA GLU A 56 10.43 2.11 2.73
C GLU A 56 9.97 3.55 2.97
N LEU A 57 8.66 3.81 2.86
CA LEU A 57 8.09 5.12 3.17
C LEU A 57 8.19 5.45 4.66
N ALA A 58 8.04 4.46 5.54
CA ALA A 58 8.21 4.66 6.98
C ALA A 58 9.65 5.09 7.33
N VAL A 59 10.66 4.52 6.65
CA VAL A 59 12.07 4.94 6.79
C VAL A 59 12.26 6.40 6.35
N MET A 60 11.68 6.79 5.21
CA MET A 60 11.74 8.19 4.75
C MET A 60 11.08 9.14 5.76
N GLY A 61 9.92 8.77 6.31
CA GLY A 61 9.21 9.55 7.32
C GLY A 61 10.03 9.72 8.60
N LEU A 62 10.63 8.65 9.12
CA LEU A 62 11.50 8.73 10.30
C LEU A 62 12.71 9.64 10.07
N VAL A 63 13.38 9.54 8.91
CA VAL A 63 14.52 10.40 8.57
C VAL A 63 14.09 11.87 8.54
N GLU A 64 12.92 12.18 7.99
CA GLU A 64 12.42 13.54 7.92
C GLU A 64 12.02 14.09 9.30
N VAL A 65 11.40 13.25 10.14
CA VAL A 65 11.12 13.57 11.56
C VAL A 65 12.42 13.84 12.32
N LEU A 66 13.47 13.03 12.15
CA LEU A 66 14.77 13.24 12.78
C LEU A 66 15.43 14.56 12.32
N LYS A 67 15.37 14.88 11.02
CA LYS A 67 15.85 16.17 10.48
C LYS A 67 15.12 17.35 11.11
N ARG A 68 13.80 17.23 11.32
CA ARG A 68 12.96 18.28 11.91
C ARG A 68 12.82 18.17 13.43
N TYR A 69 13.49 17.23 14.08
CA TYR A 69 13.33 16.96 15.51
C TYR A 69 13.57 18.20 16.38
N ARG A 70 14.58 19.02 16.04
CA ARG A 70 14.86 20.30 16.72
C ARG A 70 13.72 21.33 16.62
N GLN A 71 12.89 21.25 15.58
CA GLN A 71 11.71 22.10 15.38
C GLN A 71 10.48 21.53 16.09
N ILE A 72 10.34 20.20 16.13
CA ILE A 72 9.20 19.50 16.77
C ILE A 72 9.34 19.46 18.30
N LYS A 73 10.57 19.41 18.84
CA LYS A 73 10.82 19.34 20.29
C LYS A 73 10.54 20.66 21.03
N LYS A 74 10.28 21.77 20.32
CA LYS A 74 10.14 23.10 20.93
C LYS A 74 8.73 23.37 21.45
#